data_AF-A0A1N7H2D6-F1
#
_entry.id   AF-A0A1N7H2D6-F1
#
_cell.length_a   1.000
_cell.length_b   1.000
_cell.length_c   1.000
_cell.angle_alpha   90.00
_cell.angle_beta   90.00
_cell.angle_gamma   90.00
#
_symmetry.space_group_name_H-M   'P 1'
#
loop_
_entity.id
_entity.type
_entity.pdbx_description
1 polymer ?
#
loop_
_entity_poly.entity_id
_entity_poly.type
_entity_poly.pdbx_seq_one_letter_code
_entity_poly.pdbx_strand_id
1 'polypeptide(L)'
;MKFRTEALTRLVEDDDPVESVWDAMWGIWSPASESVSNHYDRESQMVQYEELLLDVYAEFYEDVLPDRCVTDASLDIPDDGAFVVMDAMSVREAGLFVDFLVDEGYDPSVDYSFSTVPSETTPYRERVGYSDIKKEYKTGTVKSDEPSLDGDEDLVWCRFPDALLENIQEGKTKLSSIEEMYEKTERTFERIVDQLDAERIVVGSDHGYVRLDAGHTFPVSEPQKNRLQETFSGRFVSVAETNADDLVGERLVVEADGYYMPVGRYTWPARGKYSTFTHGGLSLPECITPRITFTQ
;
A
#
# COMPACT_ATOMS: atom_id res chain seq x y z
N MET A 1 -12.68 -17.90 12.75
CA MET A 1 -13.84 -17.50 13.59
C MET A 1 -13.42 -16.61 14.75
N LYS A 2 -12.35 -16.95 15.52
CA LYS A 2 -11.83 -16.12 16.62
C LYS A 2 -11.32 -14.73 16.18
N PHE A 3 -10.47 -14.67 15.15
CA PHE A 3 -9.95 -13.42 14.57
C PHE A 3 -11.07 -12.44 14.16
N ARG A 4 -12.11 -12.94 13.48
CA ARG A 4 -13.24 -12.11 13.05
C ARG A 4 -14.01 -11.51 14.22
N THR A 5 -14.19 -12.24 15.31
CA THR A 5 -14.91 -11.73 16.49
C THR A 5 -14.09 -10.69 17.25
N GLU A 6 -12.77 -10.88 17.37
CA GLU A 6 -11.88 -9.93 18.03
C GLU A 6 -11.76 -8.61 17.23
N ALA A 7 -11.54 -8.69 15.91
CA ALA A 7 -11.46 -7.51 15.05
C ALA A 7 -12.76 -6.68 15.06
N LEU A 8 -13.93 -7.34 14.98
CA LEU A 8 -15.22 -6.66 15.05
C LEU A 8 -15.52 -6.03 16.41
N THR A 9 -15.01 -6.63 17.49
CA THR A 9 -15.23 -6.08 18.84
C THR A 9 -14.46 -4.77 19.00
N ARG A 10 -13.17 -4.75 18.60
CA ARG A 10 -12.36 -3.54 18.70
C ARG A 10 -12.87 -2.40 17.81
N LEU A 11 -13.33 -2.71 16.58
CA LEU A 11 -13.96 -1.71 15.69
C LEU A 11 -15.14 -0.96 16.32
N VAL A 12 -15.83 -1.55 17.31
CA VAL A 12 -16.97 -0.95 18.02
C VAL A 12 -16.53 -0.25 19.31
N GLU A 13 -15.44 -0.71 19.93
CA GLU A 13 -14.97 -0.25 21.23
C GLU A 13 -13.97 0.90 21.14
N ASP A 14 -13.20 0.99 20.05
CA ASP A 14 -12.14 1.99 19.87
C ASP A 14 -12.70 3.35 19.42
N ASP A 15 -12.12 4.43 19.95
CA ASP A 15 -12.47 5.80 19.58
C ASP A 15 -12.02 6.14 18.15
N ASP A 16 -10.93 5.52 17.68
CA ASP A 16 -10.42 5.62 16.31
C ASP A 16 -10.43 4.24 15.64
N PRO A 17 -11.35 4.00 14.68
CA PRO A 17 -11.45 2.69 14.05
C PRO A 17 -10.23 2.34 13.19
N VAL A 18 -9.37 3.30 12.84
CA VAL A 18 -8.19 3.02 12.01
C VAL A 18 -7.16 2.17 12.75
N GLU A 19 -6.93 2.40 14.05
CA GLU A 19 -6.01 1.59 14.84
C GLU A 19 -6.44 0.12 14.86
N SER A 20 -7.73 -0.11 15.07
CA SER A 20 -8.38 -1.41 14.94
C SER A 20 -8.17 -2.08 13.58
N VAL A 21 -8.30 -1.30 12.50
CA VAL A 21 -8.11 -1.80 11.12
C VAL A 21 -6.65 -2.13 10.86
N TRP A 22 -5.73 -1.27 11.28
CA TRP A 22 -4.30 -1.51 11.18
C TRP A 22 -3.88 -2.77 11.94
N ASP A 23 -4.32 -2.93 13.19
CA ASP A 23 -4.01 -4.12 14.01
C ASP A 23 -4.48 -5.42 13.34
N ALA A 24 -5.66 -5.40 12.71
CA ALA A 24 -6.17 -6.54 11.96
C ALA A 24 -5.34 -6.82 10.70
N MET A 25 -4.97 -5.79 9.94
CA MET A 25 -4.06 -5.92 8.80
C MET A 25 -2.71 -6.49 9.24
N TRP A 26 -2.10 -5.89 10.26
CA TRP A 26 -0.81 -6.31 10.80
C TRP A 26 -0.86 -7.75 11.30
N GLY A 27 -1.92 -8.15 12.02
CA GLY A 27 -2.10 -9.52 12.49
C GLY A 27 -2.30 -10.57 11.39
N ILE A 28 -2.67 -10.17 10.17
CA ILE A 28 -2.70 -11.07 9.00
C ILE A 28 -1.28 -11.30 8.48
N TRP A 29 -0.45 -10.26 8.43
CA TRP A 29 0.84 -10.28 7.73
C TRP A 29 2.05 -10.48 8.65
N SER A 30 1.92 -10.25 9.95
CA SER A 30 2.99 -10.39 10.95
C SER A 30 2.64 -11.43 12.03
N PRO A 31 3.60 -12.26 12.48
CA PRO A 31 4.97 -12.38 11.96
C PRO A 31 4.99 -12.96 10.53
N ALA A 32 6.15 -12.93 9.87
CA ALA A 32 6.26 -13.52 8.53
C ALA A 32 6.09 -15.04 8.56
N SER A 33 5.90 -15.63 7.38
CA SER A 33 5.74 -17.08 7.25
C SER A 33 7.10 -17.69 6.97
N GLU A 34 7.21 -19.01 7.16
CA GLU A 34 8.44 -19.76 6.86
C GLU A 34 8.96 -19.59 5.42
N SER A 35 8.11 -19.17 4.48
CA SER A 35 8.50 -18.85 3.11
C SER A 35 7.70 -17.66 2.58
N VAL A 36 8.29 -16.95 1.62
CA VAL A 36 7.63 -15.85 0.90
C VAL A 36 6.32 -16.33 0.26
N SER A 37 6.31 -17.51 -0.36
CA SER A 37 5.09 -18.05 -0.97
C SER A 37 3.96 -18.23 0.06
N ASN A 38 4.25 -18.88 1.19
CA ASN A 38 3.29 -19.06 2.28
C ASN A 38 2.83 -17.73 2.89
N HIS A 39 3.70 -16.73 2.91
CA HIS A 39 3.37 -15.38 3.39
C HIS A 39 2.31 -14.75 2.47
N TYR A 40 2.50 -14.79 1.16
CA TYR A 40 1.58 -14.22 0.19
C TYR A 40 0.28 -15.03 -0.03
N ASP A 41 0.23 -16.30 0.38
CA ASP A 41 -1.02 -17.09 0.40
C ASP A 41 -2.06 -16.54 1.40
N ARG A 42 -1.63 -15.69 2.35
CA ARG A 42 -2.51 -15.00 3.29
C ARG A 42 -3.35 -13.90 2.65
N GLU A 43 -3.14 -13.58 1.37
CA GLU A 43 -3.95 -12.61 0.61
C GLU A 43 -5.45 -12.93 0.72
N SER A 44 -5.83 -14.21 0.73
CA SER A 44 -7.21 -14.65 0.91
C SER A 44 -7.83 -14.23 2.24
N GLN A 45 -7.02 -14.07 3.31
CA GLN A 45 -7.47 -13.57 4.61
C GLN A 45 -7.66 -12.05 4.56
N MET A 46 -6.75 -11.34 3.88
CA MET A 46 -6.85 -9.89 3.65
C MET A 46 -8.13 -9.55 2.85
N VAL A 47 -8.40 -10.29 1.78
CA VAL A 47 -9.63 -10.13 0.96
C VAL A 47 -10.88 -10.33 1.81
N GLN A 48 -10.93 -11.39 2.62
CA GLN A 48 -12.06 -11.66 3.50
C GLN A 48 -12.23 -10.60 4.58
N TYR A 49 -11.13 -9.97 5.02
CA TYR A 49 -11.18 -8.91 6.01
C TYR A 49 -11.73 -7.60 5.40
N GLU A 50 -11.26 -7.21 4.21
CA GLU A 50 -11.81 -6.03 3.51
C GLU A 50 -13.29 -6.21 3.15
N GLU A 51 -13.69 -7.40 2.69
CA GLU A 51 -15.09 -7.70 2.39
C GLU A 51 -15.96 -7.64 3.66
N LEU A 52 -15.47 -8.20 4.78
CA LEU A 52 -16.15 -8.10 6.06
C LEU A 52 -16.28 -6.66 6.53
N LEU A 53 -15.22 -5.86 6.43
CA LEU A 53 -15.22 -4.46 6.85
C LEU A 53 -16.23 -3.66 6.02
N LEU A 54 -16.26 -3.87 4.71
CA LEU A 54 -17.23 -3.23 3.82
C LEU A 54 -18.68 -3.64 4.16
N ASP A 55 -18.91 -4.92 4.49
CA ASP A 55 -20.24 -5.43 4.83
C ASP A 55 -20.78 -4.88 6.17
N VAL A 56 -19.90 -4.67 7.16
CA VAL A 56 -20.30 -4.31 8.53
C VAL A 56 -20.10 -2.84 8.86
N TYR A 57 -19.22 -2.14 8.14
CA TYR A 57 -18.84 -0.75 8.38
C TYR A 57 -18.37 -0.07 7.08
N ALA A 58 -19.28 0.03 6.11
CA ALA A 58 -19.01 0.66 4.81
C ALA A 58 -18.54 2.12 4.95
N GLU A 59 -19.00 2.83 5.97
CA GLU A 59 -18.63 4.21 6.31
C GLU A 59 -17.11 4.34 6.53
N PHE A 60 -16.40 3.26 6.88
CA PHE A 60 -14.94 3.28 6.90
C PHE A 60 -14.35 3.61 5.53
N TYR A 61 -14.89 3.05 4.45
CA TYR A 61 -14.44 3.33 3.08
C TYR A 61 -15.09 4.58 2.49
N GLU A 62 -16.29 4.96 2.92
CA GLU A 62 -16.99 6.14 2.40
C GLU A 62 -16.44 7.45 3.00
N ASP A 63 -16.13 7.46 4.30
CA ASP A 63 -15.78 8.68 5.03
C ASP A 63 -14.40 8.59 5.69
N VAL A 64 -14.15 7.56 6.50
CA VAL A 64 -12.97 7.54 7.40
C VAL A 64 -11.67 7.43 6.63
N LEU A 65 -11.49 6.39 5.82
CA LEU A 65 -10.25 6.13 5.10
C LEU A 65 -9.91 7.23 4.08
N PRO A 66 -10.87 7.73 3.26
CA PRO A 66 -10.58 8.84 2.36
C PRO A 66 -10.15 10.11 3.10
N ASP A 67 -10.82 10.47 4.21
CA ASP A 67 -10.46 11.65 5.02
C ASP A 67 -9.01 11.53 5.50
N ARG A 68 -8.64 10.38 6.07
CA ARG A 68 -7.26 10.11 6.52
C ARG A 68 -6.23 10.20 5.40
N CYS A 69 -6.52 9.68 4.22
CA CYS A 69 -5.64 9.81 3.06
C CYS A 69 -5.51 11.26 2.56
N VAL A 70 -6.48 12.12 2.83
CA VAL A 70 -6.41 13.56 2.51
C VAL A 70 -5.62 14.31 3.58
N THR A 71 -5.82 14.00 4.86
CA THR A 71 -5.32 14.82 5.97
C THR A 71 -4.01 14.34 6.58
N ASP A 72 -3.77 13.03 6.60
CA ASP A 72 -2.78 12.40 7.49
C ASP A 72 -1.59 11.78 6.72
N ALA A 73 -1.53 11.92 5.39
CA ALA A 73 -0.38 11.47 4.60
C ALA A 73 0.88 12.27 4.99
N SER A 74 1.93 11.59 5.49
CA SER A 74 3.14 12.25 5.99
C SER A 74 4.44 11.61 5.50
N LEU A 75 5.48 12.45 5.42
CA LEU A 75 6.88 12.09 5.17
C LEU A 75 7.74 12.94 6.11
N ASP A 76 7.92 12.43 7.34
CA ASP A 76 8.63 13.14 8.40
C ASP A 76 10.06 12.62 8.51
N ILE A 77 11.02 13.38 7.96
CA ILE A 77 12.45 13.04 8.04
C ILE A 77 12.93 13.30 9.48
N PRO A 78 13.51 12.30 10.16
CA PRO A 78 14.03 12.48 11.52
C PRO A 78 15.27 13.40 11.53
N ASP A 79 15.38 14.27 12.53
CA ASP A 79 16.51 15.22 12.68
C ASP A 79 17.89 14.54 12.72
N ASP A 80 17.94 13.32 13.28
CA ASP A 80 19.17 12.56 13.55
C ASP A 80 19.23 11.27 12.71
N GLY A 81 18.62 11.27 11.52
CA GLY A 81 18.45 10.03 10.78
C GLY A 81 18.05 10.17 9.33
N ALA A 82 17.60 9.06 8.76
CA ALA A 82 17.19 8.96 7.37
C ALA A 82 15.77 8.41 7.25
N PHE A 83 15.05 8.90 6.25
CA PHE A 83 13.78 8.34 5.83
C PHE A 83 13.96 7.57 4.52
N VAL A 84 13.46 6.34 4.46
CA VAL A 84 13.49 5.49 3.27
C VAL A 84 12.06 5.27 2.77
N VAL A 85 11.74 5.81 1.60
CA VAL A 85 10.49 5.49 0.89
C VAL A 85 10.71 4.24 0.05
N MET A 86 9.96 3.19 0.32
CA MET A 86 9.83 1.98 -0.50
C MET A 86 8.54 2.10 -1.31
N ASP A 87 8.66 2.40 -2.60
CA ASP A 87 7.57 2.72 -3.52
C ASP A 87 6.64 1.51 -3.76
N ALA A 88 5.34 1.69 -3.53
CA ALA A 88 4.33 0.63 -3.47
C ALA A 88 4.52 -0.43 -2.33
N MET A 89 5.30 -0.16 -1.29
CA MET A 89 5.42 -1.05 -0.14
C MET A 89 4.10 -1.11 0.64
N SER A 90 3.57 -2.31 0.81
CA SER A 90 2.37 -2.57 1.60
C SER A 90 2.69 -3.29 2.91
N VAL A 91 1.67 -3.51 3.73
CA VAL A 91 1.76 -4.30 4.96
C VAL A 91 2.34 -5.72 4.75
N ARG A 92 2.29 -6.23 3.50
CA ARG A 92 2.86 -7.53 3.10
C ARG A 92 4.37 -7.52 3.27
N GLU A 93 5.05 -6.62 2.57
CA GLU A 93 6.50 -6.53 2.59
C GLU A 93 7.01 -6.10 3.97
N ALA A 94 6.27 -5.22 4.67
CA ALA A 94 6.65 -4.77 6.00
C ALA A 94 6.76 -5.90 7.04
N GLY A 95 5.85 -6.88 7.01
CA GLY A 95 5.93 -8.03 7.90
C GLY A 95 7.22 -8.84 7.70
N LEU A 96 7.67 -8.98 6.45
CA LEU A 96 8.92 -9.67 6.14
C LEU A 96 10.16 -8.82 6.46
N PHE A 97 10.12 -7.51 6.19
CA PHE A 97 11.22 -6.59 6.54
C PHE A 97 11.47 -6.52 8.04
N VAL A 98 10.41 -6.58 8.86
CA VAL A 98 10.55 -6.60 10.32
C VAL A 98 11.26 -7.86 10.78
N ASP A 99 10.89 -9.03 10.27
CA ASP A 99 11.58 -10.28 10.61
C ASP A 99 13.05 -10.25 10.14
N PHE A 100 13.33 -9.73 8.94
CA PHE A 100 14.70 -9.49 8.45
C PHE A 100 15.50 -8.57 9.38
N LEU A 101 14.94 -7.43 9.79
CA LEU A 101 15.62 -6.49 10.69
C LEU A 101 15.90 -7.12 12.07
N VAL A 102 14.97 -7.91 12.61
CA VAL A 102 15.16 -8.64 13.86
C VAL A 102 16.29 -9.67 13.72
N ASP A 103 16.34 -10.39 12.60
CA ASP A 103 17.39 -11.38 12.31
C ASP A 103 18.78 -10.73 12.19
N GLU A 104 18.85 -9.51 11.66
CA GLU A 104 20.07 -8.68 11.62
C GLU A 104 20.41 -8.02 12.98
N GLY A 105 19.56 -8.20 14.00
CA GLY A 105 19.82 -7.76 15.37
C GLY A 105 19.30 -6.36 15.71
N TYR A 106 18.48 -5.76 14.84
CA TYR A 106 17.77 -4.51 15.13
C TYR A 106 16.52 -4.76 16.01
N ASP A 107 16.02 -3.69 16.62
CA ASP A 107 14.75 -3.68 17.39
C ASP A 107 13.72 -2.78 16.69
N PRO A 108 13.07 -3.26 15.61
CA PRO A 108 12.13 -2.46 14.84
C PRO A 108 10.81 -2.25 15.58
N SER A 109 10.33 -1.01 15.57
CA SER A 109 8.96 -0.63 15.91
C SER A 109 8.14 -0.43 14.63
N VAL A 110 6.86 -0.78 14.68
CA VAL A 110 5.97 -0.72 13.52
C VAL A 110 4.74 0.10 13.87
N ASP A 111 4.43 1.04 13.00
CA ASP A 111 3.24 1.87 13.00
C ASP A 111 2.72 1.96 11.55
N TYR A 112 1.79 2.87 11.30
CA TYR A 112 1.25 3.13 9.98
C TYR A 112 1.23 4.62 9.63
N SER A 113 0.99 4.87 8.35
CA SER A 113 0.70 6.17 7.76
C SER A 113 -0.31 5.94 6.65
N PHE A 114 -0.72 7.01 6.00
CA PHE A 114 -1.60 6.95 4.85
C PHE A 114 -0.89 7.30 3.55
N SER A 115 -1.34 6.65 2.49
CA SER A 115 -1.18 7.15 1.13
C SER A 115 -2.05 8.39 0.92
N THR A 116 -2.15 8.84 -0.32
CA THR A 116 -3.14 9.82 -0.74
C THR A 116 -4.32 9.16 -1.44
N VAL A 117 -5.34 9.96 -1.71
CA VAL A 117 -6.40 9.62 -2.66
C VAL A 117 -6.28 10.53 -3.89
N PRO A 118 -6.08 9.99 -5.11
CA PRO A 118 -5.84 8.58 -5.39
C PRO A 118 -4.49 8.10 -4.84
N SER A 119 -4.40 6.79 -4.58
CA SER A 119 -3.23 6.10 -4.00
C SER A 119 -2.13 5.91 -5.04
N GLU A 120 -1.48 7.01 -5.36
CA GLU A 120 -0.51 7.15 -6.46
C GLU A 120 0.67 8.02 -6.02
N THR A 121 1.87 7.74 -6.54
CA THR A 121 3.10 8.47 -6.21
C THR A 121 3.01 9.98 -6.43
N THR A 122 2.36 10.43 -7.51
CA THR A 122 2.34 11.86 -7.87
C THR A 122 1.49 12.69 -6.90
N PRO A 123 0.21 12.35 -6.65
CA PRO A 123 -0.58 12.96 -5.59
C PRO A 123 0.09 12.90 -4.21
N TYR A 124 0.73 11.78 -3.85
CA TYR A 124 1.45 11.67 -2.58
C TYR A 124 2.60 12.67 -2.47
N ARG A 125 3.46 12.76 -3.48
CA ARG A 125 4.57 13.73 -3.51
C ARG A 125 4.10 15.18 -3.45
N GLU A 126 2.98 15.50 -4.08
CA GLU A 126 2.37 16.83 -3.99
C GLU A 126 1.88 17.11 -2.57
N ARG A 127 1.23 16.14 -1.92
CA ARG A 127 0.67 16.28 -0.57
C ARG A 127 1.72 16.51 0.49
N VAL A 128 2.78 15.69 0.48
CA VAL A 128 3.87 15.78 1.47
C VAL A 128 4.86 16.91 1.16
N GLY A 129 4.62 17.72 0.13
CA GLY A 129 5.51 18.83 -0.23
C GLY A 129 6.90 18.35 -0.68
N TYR A 130 6.99 17.21 -1.37
CA TYR A 130 8.26 16.58 -1.75
C TYR A 130 9.21 17.53 -2.51
N SER A 131 8.66 18.47 -3.28
CA SER A 131 9.46 19.48 -3.99
C SER A 131 10.23 20.42 -3.06
N ASP A 132 9.71 20.69 -1.87
CA ASP A 132 10.38 21.54 -0.87
C ASP A 132 11.35 20.70 -0.04
N ILE A 133 10.97 19.47 0.33
CA ILE A 133 11.86 18.49 0.98
C ILE A 133 13.16 18.31 0.17
N LYS A 134 13.06 18.13 -1.15
CA LYS A 134 14.23 17.99 -2.04
C LYS A 134 15.17 19.20 -2.09
N LYS A 135 14.72 20.38 -1.64
CA LYS A 135 15.55 21.59 -1.58
C LYS A 135 16.26 21.71 -0.23
N GLU A 136 15.66 21.16 0.81
CA GLU A 136 16.13 21.26 2.20
C GLU A 136 17.03 20.10 2.60
N TYR A 137 16.72 18.90 2.10
CA TYR A 137 17.36 17.64 2.49
C TYR A 137 18.18 17.03 1.35
N LYS A 138 19.23 16.29 1.71
CA LYS A 138 19.99 15.46 0.78
C LYS A 138 19.18 14.23 0.43
N THR A 139 18.88 14.07 -0.87
CA THR A 139 18.03 12.98 -1.34
C THR A 139 18.75 11.99 -2.26
N GLY A 140 18.58 10.69 -2.00
CA GLY A 140 18.98 9.59 -2.87
C GLY A 140 17.81 9.02 -3.68
N THR A 141 18.09 8.39 -4.82
CA THR A 141 17.06 7.66 -5.60
C THR A 141 17.59 6.31 -6.03
N VAL A 142 16.89 5.25 -5.65
CA VAL A 142 17.24 3.86 -5.97
C VAL A 142 16.29 3.34 -7.05
N LYS A 143 16.88 2.86 -8.16
CA LYS A 143 16.13 2.37 -9.35
C LYS A 143 16.56 0.98 -9.80
N SER A 144 17.50 0.37 -9.09
CA SER A 144 18.09 -0.94 -9.38
C SER A 144 18.36 -1.66 -8.06
N ASP A 145 18.52 -2.97 -8.14
CA ASP A 145 18.85 -3.82 -6.99
C ASP A 145 20.29 -3.67 -6.52
N GLU A 146 21.13 -2.92 -7.23
CA GLU A 146 22.46 -2.45 -6.83
C GLU A 146 22.44 -0.93 -6.60
N PRO A 147 21.90 -0.43 -5.47
CA PRO A 147 21.94 0.99 -5.14
C PRO A 147 23.37 1.46 -4.87
N SER A 148 23.63 2.73 -5.18
CA SER A 148 24.85 3.45 -4.79
C SER A 148 24.41 4.74 -4.12
N LEU A 149 24.55 4.78 -2.79
CA LEU A 149 24.27 5.93 -1.94
C LEU A 149 25.58 6.52 -1.42
N ASP A 150 25.58 7.80 -1.07
CA ASP A 150 26.72 8.46 -0.42
C ASP A 150 26.80 8.09 1.07
N GLY A 151 25.66 7.75 1.69
CA GLY A 151 25.49 7.28 3.06
C GLY A 151 24.92 8.31 4.02
N ASP A 152 25.07 9.60 3.70
CA ASP A 152 24.56 10.75 4.46
C ASP A 152 23.25 11.33 3.86
N GLU A 153 22.50 10.55 3.08
CA GLU A 153 21.17 10.96 2.61
C GLU A 153 20.14 11.01 3.74
N ASP A 154 19.45 12.15 3.88
CA ASP A 154 18.32 12.28 4.80
C ASP A 154 17.05 11.58 4.26
N LEU A 155 16.93 11.48 2.93
CA LEU A 155 15.79 10.83 2.26
C LEU A 155 16.23 9.96 1.08
N VAL A 156 15.92 8.67 1.13
CA VAL A 156 16.12 7.73 0.02
C VAL A 156 14.77 7.34 -0.57
N TRP A 157 14.58 7.56 -1.87
CA TRP A 157 13.40 7.07 -2.60
C TRP A 157 13.75 5.83 -3.42
N CYS A 158 13.29 4.66 -2.99
CA CYS A 158 13.47 3.38 -3.67
C CYS A 158 12.25 3.03 -4.50
N ARG A 159 12.42 2.78 -5.80
CA ARG A 159 11.32 2.42 -6.72
C ARG A 159 10.77 0.99 -6.56
N PHE A 160 11.21 0.25 -5.55
CA PHE A 160 10.76 -1.13 -5.30
C PHE A 160 9.88 -1.17 -4.06
N PRO A 161 8.84 -2.04 -4.04
CA PRO A 161 8.53 -3.06 -5.04
C PRO A 161 7.83 -2.58 -6.34
N ASP A 162 7.36 -1.33 -6.44
CA ASP A 162 6.51 -0.87 -7.56
C ASP A 162 7.03 -1.23 -8.96
N ALA A 163 8.27 -0.83 -9.26
CA ALA A 163 8.88 -1.10 -10.57
C ALA A 163 9.07 -2.60 -10.86
N LEU A 164 9.07 -3.46 -9.85
CA LEU A 164 9.09 -4.91 -10.04
C LEU A 164 7.67 -5.47 -10.25
N LEU A 165 6.67 -4.93 -9.55
CA LEU A 165 5.25 -5.29 -9.70
C LEU A 165 4.75 -5.05 -11.12
N GLU A 166 5.13 -3.92 -11.74
CA GLU A 166 4.86 -3.62 -13.17
C GLU A 166 5.38 -4.73 -14.11
N ASN A 167 6.44 -5.42 -13.70
CA ASN A 167 7.13 -6.44 -14.48
C ASN A 167 6.77 -7.88 -14.08
N ILE A 168 5.86 -8.12 -13.12
CA ILE A 168 5.44 -9.50 -12.77
C ILE A 168 4.61 -10.12 -13.90
N GLN A 169 3.74 -9.33 -14.53
CA GLN A 169 2.85 -9.80 -15.61
C GLN A 169 2.81 -8.84 -16.78
N GLU A 170 3.02 -9.36 -17.98
CA GLU A 170 2.75 -8.64 -19.23
C GLU A 170 1.63 -9.36 -20.01
N GLY A 171 0.39 -8.90 -19.82
CA GLY A 171 -0.79 -9.53 -20.40
C GLY A 171 -1.06 -10.92 -19.80
N LYS A 172 -0.87 -11.99 -20.58
CA LYS A 172 -1.03 -13.38 -20.09
C LYS A 172 0.30 -14.03 -19.69
N THR A 173 1.43 -13.34 -19.87
CA THR A 173 2.75 -13.90 -19.62
C THR A 173 3.23 -13.49 -18.24
N LYS A 174 3.49 -14.49 -17.37
CA LYS A 174 4.18 -14.28 -16.10
C LYS A 174 5.66 -14.07 -16.41
N LEU A 175 6.16 -12.86 -16.20
CA LEU A 175 7.53 -12.47 -16.48
C LEU A 175 8.45 -12.67 -15.26
N SER A 176 7.90 -12.59 -14.06
CA SER A 176 8.57 -12.85 -12.79
C SER A 176 7.60 -13.44 -11.76
N SER A 177 8.08 -13.96 -10.64
CA SER A 177 7.23 -14.42 -9.52
C SER A 177 7.19 -13.40 -8.38
N ILE A 178 6.21 -13.55 -7.50
CA ILE A 178 6.12 -12.73 -6.28
C ILE A 178 7.37 -12.96 -5.41
N GLU A 179 7.84 -14.21 -5.36
CA GLU A 179 9.06 -14.58 -4.65
C GLU A 179 10.28 -13.85 -5.20
N GLU A 180 10.49 -13.86 -6.53
CA GLU A 180 11.61 -13.13 -7.14
C GLU A 180 11.49 -11.61 -6.95
N MET A 181 10.28 -11.06 -7.04
CA MET A 181 10.02 -9.64 -6.75
C MET A 181 10.42 -9.30 -5.32
N TYR A 182 9.98 -10.11 -4.35
CA TYR A 182 10.28 -9.88 -2.94
C TYR A 182 11.77 -10.02 -2.65
N GLU A 183 12.42 -11.10 -3.11
CA GLU A 183 13.86 -11.34 -2.92
C GLU A 183 14.71 -10.16 -3.45
N LYS A 184 14.31 -9.59 -4.59
CA LYS A 184 14.96 -8.38 -5.12
C LYS A 184 14.69 -7.14 -4.28
N THR A 185 13.46 -6.99 -3.78
CA THR A 185 13.08 -5.86 -2.93
C THR A 185 13.82 -5.91 -1.59
N GLU A 186 13.83 -7.06 -0.91
CA GLU A 186 14.55 -7.29 0.35
C GLU A 186 16.05 -7.05 0.19
N ARG A 187 16.70 -7.63 -0.83
CA ARG A 187 18.11 -7.38 -1.10
C ARG A 187 18.41 -5.89 -1.34
N THR A 188 17.49 -5.19 -2.00
CA THR A 188 17.65 -3.75 -2.24
C THR A 188 17.51 -2.97 -0.93
N PHE A 189 16.56 -3.36 -0.09
CA PHE A 189 16.35 -2.79 1.23
C PHE A 189 17.57 -3.00 2.13
N GLU A 190 18.07 -4.23 2.26
CA GLU A 190 19.33 -4.57 2.95
C GLU A 190 20.47 -3.63 2.51
N ARG A 191 20.70 -3.52 1.20
CA ARG A 191 21.77 -2.67 0.64
C ARG A 191 21.57 -1.18 0.87
N ILE A 192 20.34 -0.70 1.02
CA ILE A 192 20.07 0.68 1.41
C ILE A 192 20.44 0.88 2.87
N VAL A 193 19.99 -0.01 3.75
CA VAL A 193 20.28 0.03 5.19
C VAL A 193 21.80 -0.01 5.43
N ASP A 194 22.51 -0.96 4.81
CA ASP A 194 23.97 -1.11 4.93
C ASP A 194 24.78 0.12 4.49
N GLN A 195 24.23 0.93 3.58
CA GLN A 195 24.92 2.11 3.04
C GLN A 195 24.63 3.38 3.84
N LEU A 196 23.51 3.45 4.56
CA LEU A 196 23.11 4.65 5.30
C LEU A 196 23.85 4.74 6.64
N ASP A 197 24.54 5.86 6.86
CA ASP A 197 25.16 6.25 8.12
C ASP A 197 24.19 7.13 8.91
N ALA A 198 23.13 6.50 9.44
CA ALA A 198 22.05 7.15 10.16
C ALA A 198 21.76 6.43 11.48
N GLU A 199 21.68 7.18 12.59
CA GLU A 199 21.34 6.59 13.91
C GLU A 199 19.92 6.04 13.90
N ARG A 200 18.96 6.80 13.34
CA ARG A 200 17.57 6.39 13.22
C ARG A 200 17.17 6.24 11.76
N ILE A 201 16.59 5.10 11.40
CA ILE A 201 16.00 4.89 10.08
C ILE A 201 14.49 4.74 10.22
N VAL A 202 13.76 5.52 9.42
CA VAL A 202 12.32 5.41 9.25
C VAL A 202 12.02 4.93 7.84
N VAL A 203 11.38 3.76 7.71
CA VAL A 203 10.97 3.19 6.43
C VAL A 203 9.47 3.42 6.25
N GLY A 204 9.05 3.86 5.08
CA GLY A 204 7.66 4.08 4.76
C GLY A 204 7.34 3.90 3.29
N SER A 205 6.10 4.19 2.92
CA SER A 205 5.65 4.10 1.54
C SER A 205 4.79 5.28 1.14
N ASP A 206 4.73 5.55 -0.16
CA ASP A 206 3.85 6.54 -0.78
C ASP A 206 2.46 5.98 -1.05
N HIS A 207 2.37 4.71 -1.41
CA HIS A 207 1.13 3.92 -1.51
C HIS A 207 1.47 2.44 -1.37
N GLY A 208 0.47 1.58 -1.24
CA GLY A 208 0.66 0.16 -1.50
C GLY A 208 0.01 -0.28 -2.81
N TYR A 209 -0.41 -1.54 -2.87
CA TYR A 209 -1.07 -2.10 -4.04
C TYR A 209 -2.10 -3.18 -3.67
N VAL A 210 -3.01 -3.41 -4.60
CA VAL A 210 -4.02 -4.48 -4.52
C VAL A 210 -3.72 -5.58 -5.53
N ARG A 211 -4.03 -6.82 -5.13
CA ARG A 211 -4.01 -8.00 -5.99
C ARG A 211 -5.42 -8.30 -6.49
N LEU A 212 -5.58 -8.30 -7.81
CA LEU A 212 -6.86 -8.53 -8.51
C LEU A 212 -6.83 -9.79 -9.39
N ASP A 213 -5.92 -10.73 -9.09
CA ASP A 213 -5.93 -12.06 -9.68
C ASP A 213 -7.10 -12.92 -9.17
N ALA A 214 -7.36 -14.04 -9.84
CA ALA A 214 -8.52 -14.87 -9.57
C ALA A 214 -8.58 -15.34 -8.10
N GLY A 215 -9.68 -15.01 -7.41
CA GLY A 215 -9.87 -15.32 -5.99
C GLY A 215 -9.52 -14.19 -5.04
N HIS A 216 -8.97 -13.08 -5.53
CA HIS A 216 -8.65 -11.89 -4.73
C HIS A 216 -9.51 -10.67 -5.06
N THR A 217 -10.71 -10.90 -5.62
CA THR A 217 -11.60 -9.85 -6.11
C THR A 217 -12.98 -9.97 -5.46
N PHE A 218 -13.62 -8.84 -5.20
CA PHE A 218 -15.01 -8.84 -4.73
C PHE A 218 -15.99 -9.27 -5.84
N PRO A 219 -17.09 -9.94 -5.48
CA PRO A 219 -18.12 -10.29 -6.44
C PRO A 219 -18.81 -9.03 -6.99
N VAL A 220 -18.99 -8.97 -8.30
CA VAL A 220 -19.74 -7.92 -8.98
C VAL A 220 -20.72 -8.53 -9.97
N SER A 221 -21.91 -7.94 -10.09
CA SER A 221 -22.86 -8.35 -11.12
C SER A 221 -22.39 -7.90 -12.51
N GLU A 222 -22.87 -8.56 -13.57
CA GLU A 222 -22.47 -8.20 -14.94
C GLU A 222 -22.83 -6.74 -15.32
N PRO A 223 -24.01 -6.19 -14.93
CA PRO A 223 -24.30 -4.77 -15.14
C PRO A 223 -23.31 -3.83 -14.44
N GLN A 224 -22.99 -4.10 -13.17
CA GLN A 224 -22.03 -3.32 -12.40
C GLN A 224 -20.64 -3.35 -13.03
N LYS A 225 -20.20 -4.55 -13.43
CA LYS A 225 -18.92 -4.77 -14.09
C LYS A 225 -18.80 -4.00 -15.41
N ASN A 226 -19.87 -3.96 -16.22
CA ASN A 226 -19.90 -3.17 -17.45
C ASN A 226 -19.83 -1.67 -17.14
N ARG A 227 -20.58 -1.21 -16.11
CA ARG A 227 -20.57 0.18 -15.71
C ARG A 227 -19.21 0.64 -15.16
N LEU A 228 -18.55 -0.19 -14.37
CA LEU A 228 -17.16 0.03 -13.93
C LEU A 228 -16.22 0.11 -15.13
N GLN A 229 -16.33 -0.81 -16.09
CA GLN A 229 -15.51 -0.81 -17.31
C GLN A 229 -15.71 0.45 -18.18
N GLU A 230 -16.92 0.98 -18.25
CA GLU A 230 -17.22 2.22 -18.99
C GLU A 230 -16.68 3.47 -18.29
N THR A 231 -16.59 3.42 -16.96
CA THR A 231 -16.18 4.55 -16.13
C THR A 231 -14.66 4.67 -16.01
N PHE A 232 -13.97 3.52 -15.92
CA PHE A 232 -12.58 3.47 -15.47
C PHE A 232 -11.62 2.87 -16.50
N SER A 233 -10.55 3.61 -16.82
CA SER A 233 -9.38 3.13 -17.56
C SER A 233 -8.22 2.68 -16.65
N GLY A 234 -8.16 3.22 -15.42
CA GLY A 234 -7.32 2.81 -14.29
C GLY A 234 -8.17 2.75 -13.01
N ARG A 235 -7.59 2.75 -11.81
CA ARG A 235 -8.38 2.67 -10.55
C ARG A 235 -8.83 4.02 -10.02
N PHE A 236 -8.81 5.07 -10.82
CA PHE A 236 -9.44 6.34 -10.50
C PHE A 236 -9.78 7.11 -11.77
N VAL A 237 -10.65 8.10 -11.65
CA VAL A 237 -10.98 9.05 -12.72
C VAL A 237 -11.39 10.38 -12.08
N SER A 238 -11.06 11.51 -12.72
CA SER A 238 -11.50 12.81 -12.21
C SER A 238 -13.02 12.96 -12.30
N VAL A 239 -13.64 13.54 -11.28
CA VAL A 239 -15.08 13.91 -11.30
C VAL A 239 -15.41 14.91 -12.41
N ALA A 240 -14.40 15.61 -12.96
CA ALA A 240 -14.58 16.52 -14.09
C ALA A 240 -14.71 15.77 -15.45
N GLU A 241 -14.28 14.51 -15.52
CA GLU A 241 -14.22 13.73 -16.76
C GLU A 241 -15.44 12.84 -16.97
N THR A 242 -16.04 12.34 -15.89
CA THR A 242 -17.19 11.45 -15.94
C THR A 242 -18.08 11.64 -14.72
N ASN A 243 -19.31 11.14 -14.77
CA ASN A 243 -20.20 11.01 -13.61
C ASN A 243 -20.29 9.53 -13.24
N ALA A 244 -20.06 9.22 -11.96
CA ALA A 244 -20.15 7.88 -11.40
C ALA A 244 -21.03 7.84 -10.13
N ASP A 245 -21.97 8.79 -9.98
CA ASP A 245 -22.84 8.90 -8.80
C ASP A 245 -23.71 7.65 -8.61
N ASP A 246 -24.05 6.97 -9.71
CA ASP A 246 -24.76 5.69 -9.66
C ASP A 246 -23.92 4.60 -8.99
N LEU A 247 -22.61 4.56 -9.28
CA LEU A 247 -21.68 3.62 -8.66
C LEU A 247 -21.38 3.97 -7.20
N VAL A 248 -21.39 5.26 -6.84
CA VAL A 248 -21.33 5.73 -5.45
C VAL A 248 -22.57 5.28 -4.69
N GLY A 249 -23.76 5.46 -5.27
CA GLY A 249 -25.02 4.99 -4.68
C GLY A 249 -25.09 3.47 -4.49
N GLU A 250 -24.33 2.71 -5.28
CA GLU A 250 -24.19 1.25 -5.16
C GLU A 250 -23.01 0.82 -4.25
N ARG A 251 -22.27 1.76 -3.66
CA ARG A 251 -21.09 1.51 -2.80
C ARG A 251 -19.95 0.76 -3.49
N LEU A 252 -19.87 0.85 -4.81
CA LEU A 252 -18.77 0.29 -5.59
C LEU A 252 -17.62 1.28 -5.74
N VAL A 253 -17.91 2.56 -5.59
CA VAL A 253 -17.03 3.70 -5.83
C VAL A 253 -17.22 4.70 -4.69
N VAL A 254 -16.15 5.40 -4.32
CA VAL A 254 -16.18 6.59 -3.47
C VAL A 254 -15.82 7.82 -4.31
N GLU A 255 -16.38 8.98 -3.97
CA GLU A 255 -15.91 10.28 -4.44
C GLU A 255 -15.09 10.94 -3.32
N ALA A 256 -13.80 11.20 -3.57
CA ALA A 256 -12.95 11.93 -2.63
C ALA A 256 -11.87 12.73 -3.36
N ASP A 257 -11.52 13.90 -2.84
CA ASP A 257 -10.47 14.78 -3.35
C ASP A 257 -10.57 15.11 -4.86
N GLY A 258 -11.79 15.16 -5.40
CA GLY A 258 -12.04 15.43 -6.82
C GLY A 258 -11.87 14.22 -7.75
N TYR A 259 -11.85 13.01 -7.19
CA TYR A 259 -11.74 11.75 -7.93
C TYR A 259 -12.83 10.76 -7.52
N TYR A 260 -13.28 9.98 -8.50
CA TYR A 260 -13.99 8.73 -8.25
C TYR A 260 -12.97 7.59 -8.19
N MET A 261 -13.09 6.70 -7.20
CA MET A 261 -12.21 5.54 -7.00
C MET A 261 -13.03 4.29 -6.62
N PRO A 262 -12.72 3.09 -7.14
CA PRO A 262 -13.36 1.87 -6.72
C PRO A 262 -12.97 1.54 -5.27
N VAL A 263 -13.97 1.10 -4.51
CA VAL A 263 -13.78 0.63 -3.12
C VAL A 263 -13.18 -0.77 -3.13
N GLY A 264 -12.17 -0.99 -2.29
CA GLY A 264 -11.57 -2.30 -2.05
C GLY A 264 -11.15 -3.00 -3.34
N ARG A 265 -11.69 -4.19 -3.57
CA ARG A 265 -11.19 -5.14 -4.59
C ARG A 265 -12.15 -5.34 -5.75
N TYR A 266 -13.01 -4.37 -6.01
CA TYR A 266 -13.82 -4.39 -7.23
C TYR A 266 -12.92 -4.31 -8.47
N THR A 267 -13.22 -5.15 -9.44
CA THR A 267 -12.45 -5.28 -10.68
C THR A 267 -13.39 -5.42 -11.88
N TRP A 268 -12.88 -5.04 -13.04
CA TRP A 268 -13.56 -5.14 -14.32
C TRP A 268 -12.57 -5.58 -15.39
N PRO A 269 -13.03 -6.16 -16.52
CA PRO A 269 -12.13 -6.56 -17.59
C PRO A 269 -11.54 -5.30 -18.24
N ALA A 270 -10.23 -5.14 -18.17
CA ALA A 270 -9.55 -4.14 -18.99
C ALA A 270 -9.32 -4.71 -20.40
N ARG A 271 -9.53 -3.88 -21.43
CA ARG A 271 -9.18 -4.26 -22.81
C ARG A 271 -7.68 -4.04 -23.01
N GLY A 272 -6.92 -5.10 -23.30
CA GLY A 272 -5.49 -5.01 -23.63
C GLY A 272 -4.59 -5.64 -22.57
N LYS A 273 -3.37 -5.11 -22.41
CA LYS A 273 -2.45 -5.50 -21.34
C LYS A 273 -2.98 -4.92 -20.02
N TYR A 274 -3.14 -5.75 -19.00
CA TYR A 274 -3.50 -5.31 -17.66
C TYR A 274 -2.66 -6.08 -16.65
N SER A 275 -2.20 -5.39 -15.61
CA SER A 275 -1.55 -6.01 -14.46
C SER A 275 -2.63 -6.49 -13.48
N THR A 276 -2.36 -7.60 -12.79
CA THR A 276 -3.17 -8.01 -11.63
C THR A 276 -2.71 -7.35 -10.34
N PHE A 277 -1.61 -6.62 -10.37
CA PHE A 277 -1.10 -5.79 -9.28
C PHE A 277 -1.31 -4.34 -9.69
N THR A 278 -2.15 -3.64 -8.96
CA THR A 278 -2.60 -2.29 -9.33
C THR A 278 -2.70 -1.43 -8.09
N HIS A 279 -2.60 -0.12 -8.26
CA HIS A 279 -2.82 0.89 -7.22
C HIS A 279 -3.78 1.97 -7.76
N GLY A 280 -3.99 3.04 -6.98
CA GLY A 280 -4.82 4.19 -7.34
C GLY A 280 -6.27 4.12 -6.86
N GLY A 281 -6.72 2.98 -6.32
CA GLY A 281 -8.06 2.81 -5.75
C GLY A 281 -8.10 3.02 -4.22
N LEU A 282 -9.23 2.66 -3.62
CA LEU A 282 -9.45 2.76 -2.18
C LEU A 282 -9.56 1.38 -1.49
N SER A 283 -8.47 0.61 -1.49
CA SER A 283 -8.34 -0.60 -0.67
C SER A 283 -7.42 -0.37 0.53
N LEU A 284 -7.56 -1.19 1.58
CA LEU A 284 -6.73 -1.04 2.78
C LEU A 284 -5.23 -1.18 2.46
N PRO A 285 -4.78 -2.19 1.70
CA PRO A 285 -3.37 -2.34 1.40
C PRO A 285 -2.82 -1.32 0.39
N GLU A 286 -3.69 -0.59 -0.32
CA GLU A 286 -3.30 0.58 -1.13
C GLU A 286 -3.11 1.82 -0.24
N CYS A 287 -4.01 2.04 0.72
CA CYS A 287 -4.16 3.32 1.42
C CYS A 287 -3.48 3.38 2.79
N ILE A 288 -3.47 2.30 3.57
CA ILE A 288 -2.82 2.24 4.88
C ILE A 288 -1.42 1.65 4.68
N THR A 289 -0.43 2.54 4.69
CA THR A 289 0.97 2.21 4.39
C THR A 289 1.75 1.95 5.68
N PRO A 290 2.62 0.94 5.73
CA PRO A 290 3.41 0.64 6.92
C PRO A 290 4.48 1.72 7.19
N ARG A 291 4.78 1.91 8.48
CA ARG A 291 5.88 2.76 8.98
C ARG A 291 6.76 1.91 9.91
N ILE A 292 7.99 1.63 9.50
CA ILE A 292 8.95 0.87 10.32
C ILE A 292 10.00 1.82 10.83
N THR A 293 10.30 1.80 12.13
CA THR A 293 11.38 2.61 12.72
C THR A 293 12.34 1.72 13.48
N PHE A 294 13.64 1.87 13.24
CA PHE A 294 14.69 1.19 13.99
C PHE A 294 15.92 2.08 14.15
N THR A 295 16.86 1.64 14.98
CA THR A 295 18.11 2.34 15.28
C THR A 295 19.29 1.45 14.91
N GLN A 296 20.31 2.02 14.29
CA GLN A 296 21.56 1.33 13.96
C GLN A 296 22.59 1.37 15.11
#